data_AF-A0A1X9XLV3-F1
#
_entry.id   AF-A0A1X9XLV3-F1
#
_cell.length_a   1.000
_cell.length_b   1.000
_cell.length_c   1.000
_cell.angle_alpha   90.00
_cell.angle_beta   90.00
_cell.angle_gamma   90.00
#
_symmetry.space_group_name_H-M   'P 1'
#
loop_
_entity.id
_entity.type
_entity.pdbx_description
1 polymer ?
#
loop_
_entity_poly.entity_id
_entity_poly.type
_entity_poly.pdbx_seq_one_letter_code
_entity_poly.pdbx_strand_id
1 'polypeptide(L)'
;NVKETGKILIVDYRDVRNLKTTEIEGAKYLHDGGFDSTKRYFMVAANQSNKVAVIDTKNNKLVKLIDVDKIPHPGRGANFVHP
;
A
#
# COMPACT_ATOMS: atom_id res chain seq x y z
N ASN A 1 7.60 -11.88 8.20
CA ASN A 1 6.55 -11.84 7.16
C ASN A 1 6.62 -10.43 6.53
N VAL A 2 6.05 -10.23 5.33
CA VAL A 2 6.17 -8.98 4.56
C VAL A 2 5.59 -7.78 5.35
N LYS A 3 4.59 -8.06 6.19
CA LYS A 3 4.01 -7.13 7.18
C LYS A 3 5.04 -6.54 8.14
N GLU A 4 5.85 -7.38 8.79
CA GLU A 4 6.74 -6.92 9.86
C GLU A 4 7.97 -6.19 9.32
N THR A 5 8.36 -6.48 8.07
CA THR A 5 9.44 -5.77 7.37
C THR A 5 8.97 -4.46 6.73
N GLY A 6 7.66 -4.25 6.60
CA GLY A 6 7.11 -3.05 5.98
C GLY A 6 7.35 -2.96 4.47
N LYS A 7 7.52 -4.13 3.82
CA LYS A 7 7.77 -4.23 2.38
C LYS A 7 6.45 -4.41 1.64
N ILE A 8 6.34 -3.83 0.46
CA ILE A 8 5.20 -4.03 -0.46
C ILE A 8 5.77 -4.69 -1.71
N LEU A 9 5.20 -5.83 -2.10
CA LEU A 9 5.64 -6.57 -3.27
C LEU A 9 4.63 -6.38 -4.40
N ILE A 10 5.07 -5.76 -5.49
CA ILE A 10 4.35 -5.78 -6.76
C ILE A 10 4.86 -6.98 -7.54
N VAL A 11 4.01 -7.96 -7.77
CA VAL A 11 4.36 -9.24 -8.41
C VAL A 11 3.78 -9.26 -9.82
N ASP A 12 4.67 -9.34 -10.81
CA ASP A 12 4.30 -9.53 -12.21
C ASP A 12 4.10 -11.01 -12.49
N TYR A 13 2.84 -11.38 -12.71
CA TYR A 13 2.41 -12.76 -12.94
C TYR A 13 2.28 -13.14 -14.42
N ARG A 14 2.76 -12.31 -15.36
CA ARG A 14 2.71 -12.62 -16.80
C ARG A 14 3.54 -13.87 -17.17
N ASP A 15 4.61 -14.13 -16.42
CA ASP A 15 5.40 -15.35 -16.51
C ASP A 15 5.68 -15.88 -15.09
N VAL A 16 4.87 -16.84 -14.66
CA VAL A 16 5.00 -17.44 -13.32
C VAL A 16 6.22 -18.35 -13.16
N ARG A 17 6.91 -18.70 -14.26
CA ARG A 17 8.18 -19.45 -14.21
C ARG A 17 9.38 -18.52 -14.00
N ASN A 18 9.27 -17.27 -14.45
CA ASN A 18 10.30 -16.23 -14.32
C ASN A 18 9.72 -14.98 -13.65
N LEU A 19 9.30 -15.12 -12.39
CA LEU A 19 8.64 -14.06 -11.64
C LEU A 19 9.50 -12.80 -11.55
N LYS A 20 8.92 -11.67 -11.98
CA LYS A 20 9.48 -10.34 -11.75
C LYS A 20 8.75 -9.70 -10.57
N THR A 21 9.51 -9.19 -9.62
CA THR A 21 8.96 -8.49 -8.46
C THR A 21 9.58 -7.11 -8.34
N THR A 22 8.78 -6.14 -7.89
CA THR A 22 9.27 -4.86 -7.40
C THR A 22 9.00 -4.81 -5.91
N GLU A 23 10.06 -4.67 -5.12
CA GLU A 23 9.97 -4.46 -3.68
C GLU A 23 9.98 -2.96 -3.40
N ILE A 24 8.97 -2.49 -2.66
CA ILE A 24 8.82 -1.09 -2.28
C ILE A 24 8.85 -1.02 -0.76
N GLU A 25 9.70 -0.16 -0.21
CA GLU A 25 9.72 0.14 1.22
C GLU A 25 8.52 1.03 1.57
N GLY A 26 7.70 0.58 2.53
CA GLY A 26 6.58 1.34 3.07
C GLY A 26 6.87 1.75 4.53
N ALA A 27 6.13 1.15 5.46
CA ALA A 27 6.37 1.28 6.89
C ALA A 27 6.05 -0.04 7.58
N LYS A 28 6.68 -0.33 8.73
CA LYS A 28 6.48 -1.59 9.45
C LYS A 28 5.02 -1.76 9.87
N TYR A 29 4.59 -3.01 9.93
CA TYR A 29 3.24 -3.42 10.34
C TYR A 29 2.14 -3.05 9.33
N LEU A 30 2.43 -3.29 8.05
CA LEU A 30 1.41 -3.21 6.99
C LEU A 30 0.25 -4.16 7.29
N HIS A 31 -0.97 -3.72 7.04
CA HIS A 31 -2.17 -4.44 7.42
C HIS A 31 -3.17 -4.54 6.25
N ASP A 32 -4.09 -3.59 6.17
CA ASP A 32 -5.18 -3.52 5.20
C ASP A 32 -5.09 -2.24 4.36
N GLY A 33 -5.74 -2.25 3.21
CA GLY A 33 -5.67 -1.16 2.26
C GLY A 33 -6.58 -1.36 1.07
N GLY A 34 -6.72 -0.29 0.28
CA GLY A 34 -7.56 -0.28 -0.90
C GLY A 34 -7.06 0.68 -1.95
N PHE A 35 -7.63 0.54 -3.14
CA PHE A 35 -7.37 1.46 -4.24
C PHE A 35 -8.17 2.75 -4.08
N ASP A 36 -7.58 3.85 -4.54
CA ASP A 36 -8.30 5.10 -4.79
C ASP A 36 -9.38 4.92 -5.88
N SER A 37 -10.23 5.91 -6.06
CA SER A 37 -11.31 5.87 -7.06
C SER A 37 -10.82 5.66 -8.50
N THR A 38 -9.60 6.11 -8.82
CA THR A 38 -8.99 5.93 -10.15
C THR A 38 -8.34 4.56 -10.36
N LYS A 39 -8.24 3.74 -9.29
CA LYS A 39 -7.56 2.44 -9.27
C LYS A 39 -6.07 2.50 -9.63
N ARG A 40 -5.43 3.65 -9.44
CA ARG A 40 -4.00 3.86 -9.71
C ARG A 40 -3.17 3.87 -8.44
N TYR A 41 -3.71 4.44 -7.37
CA TYR A 41 -3.00 4.57 -6.11
C TYR A 41 -3.53 3.52 -5.13
N PHE A 42 -2.63 2.69 -4.62
CA PHE A 42 -2.96 1.77 -3.54
C PHE A 42 -2.57 2.42 -2.21
N MET A 43 -3.55 2.57 -1.32
CA MET A 43 -3.40 3.15 0.01
C MET A 43 -3.47 2.03 1.03
N VAL A 44 -2.39 1.82 1.78
CA VAL A 44 -2.27 0.73 2.77
C VAL A 44 -1.87 1.26 4.14
N ALA A 45 -2.56 0.80 5.17
CA ALA A 45 -2.29 1.15 6.55
C ALA A 45 -1.08 0.36 7.09
N ALA A 46 -0.14 1.09 7.68
CA ALA A 46 0.90 0.57 8.56
C ALA A 46 0.47 0.85 10.00
N ASN A 47 -0.40 -0.02 10.53
CA ASN A 47 -1.26 0.33 11.65
C ASN A 47 -0.50 0.65 12.95
N GLN A 48 0.42 -0.22 13.37
CA GLN A 48 1.26 0.03 14.55
C GLN A 48 2.35 1.09 14.33
N SER A 49 2.43 1.65 13.12
CA SER A 49 3.28 2.80 12.80
C SER A 49 2.50 4.11 12.67
N ASN A 50 1.17 4.10 12.85
CA ASN A 50 0.27 5.25 12.67
C ASN A 50 0.45 5.96 11.32
N LYS A 51 0.63 5.17 10.25
CA LYS A 51 0.90 5.69 8.90
C LYS A 51 0.01 5.03 7.85
N VAL A 52 -0.24 5.76 6.76
CA VAL A 52 -0.78 5.22 5.50
C VAL A 52 0.27 5.40 4.40
N ALA A 53 0.67 4.32 3.76
CA ALA A 53 1.55 4.35 2.59
C ALA A 53 0.72 4.45 1.30
N VAL A 54 1.12 5.36 0.41
CA VAL A 54 0.49 5.58 -0.90
C VAL A 54 1.43 5.09 -1.98
N ILE A 55 1.00 4.11 -2.77
CA ILE A 55 1.79 3.46 -3.82
C ILE A 55 1.20 3.78 -5.19
N ASP A 56 2.01 4.27 -6.12
CA ASP A 56 1.62 4.43 -7.53
C ASP A 56 1.84 3.09 -8.24
N THR A 57 0.76 2.36 -8.53
CA THR A 57 0.83 1.03 -9.16
C THR A 57 1.13 1.09 -10.65
N LYS A 58 1.05 2.27 -11.27
CA LYS A 58 1.47 2.45 -12.67
C LYS A 58 2.99 2.54 -12.78
N ASN A 59 3.63 3.19 -11.81
CA ASN A 59 5.07 3.43 -11.79
C ASN A 59 5.82 2.55 -10.79
N ASN A 60 5.11 1.66 -10.08
CA ASN A 60 5.65 0.76 -9.07
C ASN A 60 6.52 1.46 -8.02
N LYS A 61 6.04 2.58 -7.45
CA LYS A 61 6.82 3.39 -6.50
C LYS A 61 6.00 3.88 -5.32
N LEU A 62 6.67 4.04 -4.17
CA LEU A 62 6.15 4.81 -3.04
C LEU A 62 5.99 6.27 -3.46
N VAL A 63 4.80 6.82 -3.23
CA VAL A 63 4.51 8.25 -3.45
C VAL A 63 4.71 9.01 -2.16
N LYS A 64 4.12 8.52 -1.07
CA LYS A 64 4.13 9.21 0.22
C LYS A 64 3.83 8.25 1.38
N LEU A 65 4.41 8.53 2.54
CA LEU A 65 3.93 8.04 3.83
C LEU A 65 3.19 9.19 4.53
N ILE A 66 1.94 8.97 4.88
CA ILE A 66 1.07 9.96 5.52
C ILE A 66 0.93 9.58 6.98
N ASP A 67 1.30 10.49 7.87
CA ASP A 67 0.99 10.37 9.30
C ASP A 67 -0.51 10.53 9.53
N VAL A 68 -1.06 9.61 10.32
CA VAL A 68 -2.45 9.61 10.75
C VAL A 68 -2.50 9.42 12.26
N ASP A 69 -3.69 9.43 12.84
CA ASP A 69 -3.86 9.14 14.25
C ASP A 69 -3.62 7.63 14.54
N LYS A 70 -4.02 7.16 15.71
CA LYS A 70 -3.66 5.84 16.22
C LYS A 70 -4.30 4.69 15.43
N ILE A 71 -3.47 3.71 15.08
CA ILE A 71 -3.84 2.37 14.61
C ILE A 71 -4.90 2.43 13.50
N PRO A 72 -4.57 3.03 12.33
CA PRO A 72 -5.50 3.08 11.20
C PRO A 72 -5.89 1.67 10.76
N HIS A 73 -7.19 1.45 10.52
CA HIS A 73 -7.75 0.18 10.09
C HIS A 73 -8.88 0.40 9.06
N PRO A 74 -8.55 0.84 7.83
CA PRO A 74 -9.54 1.29 6.85
C PRO A 74 -10.36 0.16 6.19
N GLY A 75 -10.00 -1.12 6.37
CA GLY A 75 -10.43 -2.18 5.47
C GLY A 75 -9.93 -1.89 4.05
N ARG A 76 -10.86 -1.74 3.10
CA ARG A 76 -10.55 -1.23 1.74
C ARG A 76 -10.68 0.29 1.61
N GLY A 77 -11.03 0.99 2.69
CA GLY A 77 -11.32 2.42 2.68
C GLY A 77 -12.67 2.77 2.05
N ALA A 78 -12.93 4.07 1.94
CA ALA A 78 -14.11 4.64 1.31
C ALA A 78 -13.70 5.82 0.41
N ASN A 79 -14.01 5.73 -0.88
CA ASN A 79 -13.73 6.78 -1.85
C ASN A 79 -15.00 7.58 -2.13
N PHE A 80 -14.94 8.90 -1.98
CA PHE A 80 -16.02 9.81 -2.33
C PHE A 80 -15.45 11.21 -2.65
N VAL A 81 -16.19 12.00 -3.42
CA VAL A 81 -15.85 13.41 -3.64
C VAL A 81 -16.45 14.19 -2.48
N HIS A 82 -15.61 14.85 -1.69
CA HIS A 82 -16.09 15.75 -0.65
C HIS A 82 -16.71 17.00 -1.31
N PRO A 83 -17.85 17.52 -0.82
CA PRO A 83 -18.45 18.77 -1.31
C PRO A 83 -17.56 19.99 -1.12
#